data_AF-A0AA86RUZ4-F1
#
_entry.id   AF-A0AA86RUZ4-F1
#
_cell.length_a   1.000
_cell.length_b   1.000
_cell.length_c   1.000
_cell.angle_alpha   90.00
_cell.angle_beta   90.00
_cell.angle_gamma   90.00
#
_symmetry.space_group_name_H-M   'P 1'
#
loop_
_entity.id
_entity.type
_entity.pdbx_description
1 polymer ?
#
loop_
_entity_poly.entity_id
_entity_poly.type
_entity_poly.pdbx_seq_one_letter_code
_entity_poly.pdbx_strand_id
1 'polypeptide(L)'
;MLQRLGLEKTEDIYVFKEGMDHDKIIGSIGAVSAGLDLGKEGPLVHIGSCIASLLGQGGTDNYKIKWHWLRYFNNDRDRRDLITCGSSSGVCAAFRAPVGGVLFALEEVATWWRSALLWRTFFSTAVVVVVLRAFIEICHSGKCGLFGEGGLIMFDVSNVTVKYHVMDIVIVVVIGIIGGVLGSLYNHVLHKILRLYNLINQ
;
A
#
# COMPACT_ATOMS: atom_id res chain seq x y z
N MET A 1 -20.38 -13.64 0.30
CA MET A 1 -20.34 -12.37 -0.45
C MET A 1 -18.91 -11.92 -0.79
N LEU A 2 -17.90 -12.29 0.02
CA LEU A 2 -16.47 -11.97 -0.22
C LEU A 2 -15.71 -12.90 -1.19
N GLN A 3 -16.37 -13.87 -1.83
CA GLN A 3 -15.68 -14.92 -2.62
C GLN A 3 -15.97 -14.87 -4.13
N ARG A 4 -16.85 -13.96 -4.59
CA ARG A 4 -17.12 -13.74 -6.03
C ARG A 4 -16.19 -12.72 -6.70
N LEU A 5 -15.36 -12.01 -5.93
CA LEU A 5 -14.37 -11.04 -6.44
C LEU A 5 -13.06 -11.69 -6.94
N GLY A 6 -12.91 -13.02 -6.84
CA GLY A 6 -11.68 -13.72 -7.22
C GLY A 6 -11.39 -13.73 -8.73
N LEU A 7 -12.37 -13.43 -9.58
CA LEU A 7 -12.17 -13.32 -11.04
C LEU A 7 -11.98 -11.87 -11.50
N GLU A 8 -12.52 -10.88 -10.77
CA GLU A 8 -12.42 -9.45 -11.09
C GLU A 8 -11.03 -8.88 -10.72
N LYS A 9 -10.37 -9.43 -9.69
CA LYS A 9 -8.99 -9.06 -9.30
C LYS A 9 -7.94 -9.32 -10.40
N THR A 10 -8.24 -10.20 -11.35
CA THR A 10 -7.36 -10.47 -12.50
C THR A 10 -7.46 -9.37 -13.56
N GLU A 11 -8.61 -8.71 -13.68
CA GLU A 11 -8.83 -7.63 -14.66
C GLU A 11 -8.19 -6.31 -14.21
N ASP A 12 -8.19 -6.02 -12.90
CA ASP A 12 -7.50 -4.85 -12.33
C ASP A 12 -5.97 -4.87 -12.57
N ILE A 13 -5.36 -6.05 -12.70
CA ILE A 13 -3.95 -6.20 -13.05
C ILE A 13 -3.65 -5.71 -14.48
N TYR A 14 -4.64 -5.72 -15.38
CA TYR A 14 -4.52 -5.18 -16.74
C TYR A 14 -4.85 -3.68 -16.82
N VAL A 15 -5.39 -3.07 -15.76
CA VAL A 15 -5.66 -1.62 -15.68
C VAL A 15 -4.38 -0.81 -15.41
N PHE A 16 -3.26 -1.46 -15.08
CA PHE A 16 -1.92 -0.85 -15.00
C PHE A 16 -1.33 -0.53 -16.39
N LYS A 17 -2.10 0.16 -17.23
CA LYS A 17 -1.63 0.71 -18.50
C LYS A 17 -0.77 1.93 -18.22
N GLU A 18 0.39 1.99 -18.87
CA GLU A 18 1.48 2.97 -18.72
C GLU A 18 1.11 4.46 -18.75
N GLY A 19 -0.12 4.81 -19.13
CA GLY A 19 -0.60 6.20 -19.09
C GLY A 19 -1.09 6.68 -17.73
N MET A 20 -1.38 5.78 -16.78
CA MET A 20 -2.06 6.13 -15.52
C MET A 20 -1.10 6.50 -14.36
N ASP A 21 0.19 6.20 -14.50
CA ASP A 21 1.15 6.34 -13.40
C ASP A 21 1.57 7.80 -13.16
N HIS A 22 1.77 8.56 -14.23
CA HIS A 22 2.23 9.95 -14.13
C HIS A 22 1.17 10.86 -13.49
N ASP A 23 -0.08 10.77 -13.95
CA ASP A 23 -1.17 11.63 -13.48
C ASP A 23 -1.54 11.35 -12.02
N LYS A 24 -1.51 10.07 -11.60
CA LYS A 24 -1.77 9.69 -10.20
C LYS A 24 -0.67 10.18 -9.26
N ILE A 25 0.60 10.09 -9.66
CA ILE A 25 1.73 10.57 -8.86
C ILE A 25 1.66 12.10 -8.73
N ILE A 26 1.50 12.81 -9.84
CA ILE A 26 1.43 14.28 -9.87
C ILE A 26 0.19 14.76 -9.10
N GLY A 27 -0.97 14.12 -9.30
CA GLY A 27 -2.20 14.42 -8.58
C GLY A 27 -2.08 14.18 -7.08
N SER A 28 -1.43 13.09 -6.65
CA SER A 28 -1.18 12.83 -5.23
C SER A 28 -0.23 13.84 -4.60
N ILE A 29 0.84 14.22 -5.29
CA ILE A 29 1.78 15.26 -4.81
C ILE A 29 1.05 16.60 -4.71
N GLY A 30 0.25 16.95 -5.72
CA GLY A 30 -0.56 18.17 -5.74
C GLY A 30 -1.61 18.21 -4.64
N ALA A 31 -2.31 17.11 -4.37
CA ALA A 31 -3.30 17.00 -3.31
C ALA A 31 -2.70 17.17 -1.91
N VAL A 32 -1.54 16.53 -1.66
CA VAL A 32 -0.80 16.68 -0.39
C VAL A 32 -0.25 18.11 -0.26
N SER A 33 0.27 18.69 -1.35
CA SER A 33 0.78 20.06 -1.37
C SER A 33 -0.32 21.11 -1.19
N ALA A 34 -1.55 20.80 -1.61
CA ALA A 34 -2.74 21.64 -1.43
C ALA A 34 -3.33 21.56 -0.01
N GLY A 35 -2.75 20.75 0.88
CA GLY A 35 -3.21 20.62 2.27
C GLY A 35 -4.57 19.94 2.41
N LEU A 36 -5.00 19.15 1.41
CA LEU A 36 -6.17 18.29 1.57
C LEU A 36 -5.81 17.17 2.55
N ASP A 37 -6.73 16.83 3.46
CA ASP A 37 -6.65 15.68 4.38
C ASP A 37 -6.80 14.34 3.62
N LEU A 38 -5.96 14.13 2.61
CA LEU A 38 -5.88 12.93 1.80
C LEU A 38 -4.64 12.13 2.22
N GLY A 39 -4.87 10.89 2.65
CA GLY A 39 -3.79 9.98 3.02
C GLY A 39 -2.91 9.64 1.82
N LYS A 40 -1.61 9.95 1.90
CA LYS A 40 -0.59 9.57 0.91
C LYS A 40 -0.31 8.06 0.83
N GLU A 41 -0.93 7.28 1.70
CA GLU A 41 -0.69 5.85 1.87
C GLU A 41 -1.25 5.04 0.69
N GLY A 42 -2.47 5.35 0.25
CA GLY A 42 -3.13 4.66 -0.88
C GLY A 42 -2.35 4.73 -2.20
N PRO A 43 -1.94 5.94 -2.66
CA PRO A 43 -1.15 6.09 -3.87
C PRO A 43 0.18 5.33 -3.84
N LEU A 44 0.83 5.21 -2.67
CA LEU A 44 2.12 4.53 -2.52
C LEU A 44 2.00 3.02 -2.78
N VAL A 45 0.90 2.39 -2.35
CA VAL A 45 0.61 0.98 -2.65
C VAL A 45 0.43 0.77 -4.15
N HIS A 46 -0.26 1.71 -4.80
CA HIS A 46 -0.51 1.67 -6.24
C HIS A 46 0.81 1.78 -7.01
N ILE A 47 1.64 2.77 -6.69
CA ILE A 47 2.96 2.98 -7.32
C ILE A 47 3.85 1.75 -7.17
N GLY A 48 3.91 1.14 -5.97
CA GLY A 48 4.66 -0.09 -5.75
C GLY A 48 4.17 -1.25 -6.62
N SER A 49 2.85 -1.35 -6.83
CA SER A 49 2.24 -2.35 -7.71
C SER A 49 2.54 -2.08 -9.19
N CYS A 50 2.53 -0.82 -9.63
CA CYS A 50 2.88 -0.42 -10.99
C CYS A 50 4.33 -0.79 -11.32
N ILE A 51 5.27 -0.42 -10.44
CA ILE A 51 6.70 -0.72 -10.62
C ILE A 51 6.92 -2.24 -10.69
N ALA A 52 6.27 -3.00 -9.82
CA ALA A 52 6.33 -4.46 -9.87
C ALA A 52 5.73 -5.01 -11.19
N SER A 53 4.60 -4.48 -11.65
CA SER A 53 3.99 -4.91 -12.93
C SER A 53 4.92 -4.64 -14.13
N LEU A 54 5.58 -3.47 -14.16
CA LEU A 54 6.56 -3.10 -15.18
C LEU A 54 7.78 -4.02 -15.15
N LEU A 55 8.29 -4.31 -13.96
CA LEU A 55 9.37 -5.28 -13.77
C LEU A 55 8.94 -6.69 -14.20
N GLY A 56 7.69 -7.10 -13.98
CA GLY A 56 7.20 -8.42 -14.38
C GLY A 56 7.04 -8.58 -15.89
N GLN A 57 6.73 -7.49 -16.61
CA GLN A 57 6.51 -7.49 -18.06
C GLN A 57 7.81 -7.34 -18.89
N GLY A 58 8.93 -7.01 -18.26
CA GLY A 58 10.20 -6.81 -18.95
C GLY A 58 10.32 -5.46 -19.66
N GLY A 59 9.62 -4.44 -19.16
CA GLY A 59 9.63 -3.08 -19.69
C GLY A 59 8.44 -2.76 -20.60
N THR A 60 8.37 -1.50 -21.01
CA THR A 60 7.25 -0.94 -21.78
C THR A 60 7.20 -1.43 -23.22
N ASP A 61 5.99 -1.53 -23.77
CA ASP A 61 5.76 -1.96 -25.15
C ASP A 61 6.49 -1.09 -26.19
N ASN A 62 6.81 0.17 -25.86
CA ASN A 62 7.57 1.12 -26.70
C ASN A 62 9.10 1.04 -26.51
N TYR A 63 9.59 0.57 -25.37
CA TYR A 63 11.01 0.33 -25.10
C TYR A 63 11.17 -1.10 -24.59
N LYS A 64 11.07 -2.05 -25.52
CA LYS A 64 11.29 -3.48 -25.24
C LYS A 64 12.76 -3.70 -24.91
N ILE A 65 13.17 -3.34 -23.71
CA ILE A 65 14.45 -3.75 -23.13
C ILE A 65 14.28 -5.22 -22.76
N LYS A 66 14.31 -6.07 -23.79
CA LYS A 66 14.27 -7.54 -23.70
C LYS A 66 15.58 -8.03 -23.07
N TRP A 67 15.75 -7.76 -21.79
CA TRP A 67 16.71 -8.46 -20.98
C TRP A 67 16.31 -9.94 -20.97
N HIS A 68 17.17 -10.79 -21.52
CA HIS A 68 16.88 -12.21 -21.74
C HIS A 68 16.49 -12.96 -20.45
N TRP A 69 16.95 -12.48 -19.28
CA TRP A 69 16.63 -13.07 -17.97
C TRP A 69 15.19 -12.82 -17.51
N LEU A 70 14.55 -11.73 -17.96
CA LEU A 70 13.20 -11.32 -17.54
C LEU A 70 12.08 -12.12 -18.22
N ARG A 71 12.39 -12.83 -19.32
CA ARG A 71 11.44 -13.75 -19.98
C ARG A 71 10.96 -14.90 -19.10
N TYR A 72 11.70 -15.22 -18.03
CA TYR A 72 11.34 -16.28 -17.09
C TYR A 72 10.05 -15.96 -16.31
N PHE A 73 9.71 -14.69 -16.12
CA PHE A 73 8.56 -14.23 -15.36
C PHE A 73 7.25 -14.08 -16.17
N ASN A 74 7.19 -14.62 -17.39
CA ASN A 74 6.05 -14.44 -18.29
C ASN A 74 4.81 -15.30 -17.93
N ASN A 75 4.80 -15.91 -16.74
CA ASN A 75 3.69 -16.70 -16.23
C ASN A 75 2.83 -15.83 -15.30
N ASP A 76 1.51 -15.82 -15.53
CA ASP A 76 0.57 -14.97 -14.79
C ASP A 76 0.60 -15.18 -13.27
N ARG A 77 1.11 -16.32 -12.79
CA ARG A 77 1.29 -16.56 -11.35
C ARG A 77 2.47 -15.77 -10.80
N ASP A 78 3.61 -15.78 -11.49
CA ASP A 78 4.80 -15.08 -11.01
C ASP A 78 4.63 -13.56 -11.13
N ARG A 79 3.89 -13.08 -12.14
CA ARG A 79 3.50 -11.66 -12.25
C ARG A 79 2.63 -11.22 -11.07
N ARG A 80 1.66 -12.03 -10.66
CA ARG A 80 0.82 -11.77 -9.47
C ARG A 80 1.63 -11.76 -8.19
N ASP A 81 2.54 -12.71 -8.03
CA ASP A 81 3.43 -12.77 -6.87
C ASP A 81 4.31 -11.50 -6.79
N LEU A 82 4.81 -11.03 -7.94
CA LEU A 82 5.62 -9.81 -8.03
C LEU A 82 4.80 -8.54 -7.67
N ILE A 83 3.58 -8.40 -8.20
CA ILE A 83 2.68 -7.29 -7.86
C ILE A 83 2.31 -7.31 -6.37
N THR A 84 2.13 -8.50 -5.80
CA THR A 84 1.88 -8.68 -4.35
C THR A 84 3.09 -8.20 -3.53
N CYS A 85 4.31 -8.52 -3.95
CA CYS A 85 5.53 -7.97 -3.33
C CYS A 85 5.62 -6.45 -3.49
N GLY A 86 5.24 -5.90 -4.64
CA GLY A 86 5.25 -4.47 -4.93
C GLY A 86 4.27 -3.67 -4.07
N SER A 87 3.00 -4.09 -4.01
CA SER A 87 1.98 -3.52 -3.12
C SER A 87 2.40 -3.59 -1.65
N SER A 88 2.86 -4.75 -1.19
CA SER A 88 3.38 -4.96 0.17
C SER A 88 4.52 -4.00 0.52
N SER A 89 5.46 -3.82 -0.41
CA SER A 89 6.60 -2.90 -0.28
C SER A 89 6.16 -1.44 -0.23
N GLY A 90 5.14 -1.06 -1.01
CA GLY A 90 4.51 0.26 -0.95
C GLY A 90 3.88 0.53 0.43
N VAL A 91 3.07 -0.40 0.94
CA VAL A 91 2.50 -0.30 2.31
C VAL A 91 3.62 -0.21 3.36
N CYS A 92 4.61 -1.10 3.27
CA CYS A 92 5.75 -1.08 4.17
C CYS A 92 6.50 0.27 4.15
N ALA A 93 6.68 0.88 2.97
CA ALA A 93 7.28 2.19 2.85
C ALA A 93 6.43 3.31 3.48
N ALA A 94 5.10 3.23 3.39
CA ALA A 94 4.16 4.19 4.00
C ALA A 94 4.14 4.12 5.54
N PHE A 95 4.08 2.91 6.09
CA PHE A 95 3.85 2.66 7.52
C PHE A 95 5.12 2.33 8.30
N ARG A 96 6.27 2.16 7.61
CA ARG A 96 7.54 1.66 8.20
C ARG A 96 7.39 0.33 8.95
N ALA A 97 6.41 -0.48 8.54
CA ALA A 97 6.05 -1.73 9.20
C ALA A 97 6.17 -2.91 8.20
N PRO A 98 7.27 -3.67 8.22
CA PRO A 98 7.50 -4.73 7.23
C PRO A 98 6.49 -5.86 7.39
N VAL A 99 6.24 -6.33 8.62
CA VAL A 99 5.25 -7.37 8.90
C VAL A 99 3.83 -6.89 8.58
N GLY A 100 3.51 -5.63 8.89
CA GLY A 100 2.21 -5.04 8.56
C GLY A 100 1.95 -4.99 7.05
N GLY A 101 2.97 -4.61 6.26
CA GLY A 101 2.88 -4.62 4.80
C GLY A 101 2.71 -6.02 4.20
N VAL A 102 3.34 -7.04 4.80
CA VAL A 102 3.17 -8.44 4.38
C VAL A 102 1.76 -8.92 4.68
N LEU A 103 1.26 -8.70 5.89
CA LEU A 103 -0.09 -9.10 6.30
C LEU A 103 -1.16 -8.43 5.44
N PHE A 104 -1.02 -7.13 5.18
CA PHE A 104 -1.91 -6.41 4.29
C PHE A 104 -1.95 -7.04 2.89
N ALA A 105 -0.79 -7.36 2.32
CA ALA A 105 -0.74 -7.96 1.00
C ALA A 105 -1.34 -9.38 0.96
N LEU A 106 -1.33 -10.11 2.07
CA LEU A 106 -1.97 -11.43 2.14
C LEU A 106 -3.48 -11.37 2.33
N GLU A 107 -3.95 -10.38 3.09
CA GLU A 107 -5.38 -10.17 3.34
C GLU A 107 -6.06 -9.57 2.12
N GLU A 108 -5.46 -8.54 1.53
CA GLU A 108 -6.08 -7.72 0.49
C GLU A 108 -5.64 -8.05 -0.93
N VAL A 109 -4.51 -8.71 -1.17
CA VAL A 109 -4.00 -8.97 -2.53
C VAL A 109 -3.93 -10.46 -2.83
N ALA A 110 -3.40 -11.27 -1.92
CA ALA A 110 -3.28 -12.71 -2.11
C ALA A 110 -4.63 -13.42 -1.93
N THR A 111 -4.94 -14.33 -2.85
CA THR A 111 -6.15 -15.16 -2.75
C THR A 111 -5.93 -16.42 -1.91
N TRP A 112 -4.67 -16.85 -1.77
CA TRP A 112 -4.29 -18.09 -1.11
C TRP A 112 -3.01 -17.91 -0.29
N TRP A 113 -3.00 -18.48 0.91
CA TRP A 113 -1.84 -18.49 1.78
C TRP A 113 -0.75 -19.43 1.24
N ARG A 114 0.40 -18.88 0.87
CA ARG A 114 1.55 -19.64 0.35
C ARG A 114 2.82 -19.27 1.09
N SER A 115 3.47 -20.24 1.73
CA SER A 115 4.71 -20.03 2.49
C SER A 115 5.85 -19.45 1.64
N ALA A 116 5.94 -19.80 0.36
CA ALA A 116 6.93 -19.22 -0.54
C ALA A 116 6.65 -17.74 -0.87
N LEU A 117 5.39 -17.32 -0.98
CA LEU A 117 5.02 -15.92 -1.23
C LEU A 117 5.27 -15.07 0.02
N LEU A 118 4.96 -15.61 1.20
CA LEU A 118 5.28 -14.98 2.48
C LEU A 118 6.74 -14.63 2.62
N TRP A 119 7.62 -15.61 2.37
CA TRP A 119 9.05 -15.37 2.52
C TRP A 119 9.57 -14.32 1.52
N ARG A 120 9.09 -14.35 0.28
CA ARG A 120 9.45 -13.38 -0.76
C ARG A 120 8.98 -11.96 -0.44
N THR A 121 7.74 -11.82 0.01
CA THR A 121 7.17 -10.52 0.43
C THR A 121 7.85 -9.98 1.69
N PHE A 122 8.14 -10.84 2.67
CA PHE A 122 8.90 -10.46 3.87
C PHE A 122 10.31 -9.97 3.55
N PHE A 123 11.05 -10.69 2.68
CA PHE A 123 12.37 -10.25 2.26
C PHE A 123 12.31 -8.90 1.52
N SER A 124 11.36 -8.73 0.60
CA SER A 124 11.17 -7.48 -0.13
C SER A 124 10.92 -6.30 0.80
N THR A 125 9.96 -6.42 1.71
CA THR A 125 9.61 -5.37 2.67
C THR A 125 10.76 -5.08 3.64
N ALA A 126 11.49 -6.10 4.11
CA ALA A 126 12.66 -5.93 4.97
C ALA A 126 13.76 -5.10 4.28
N VAL A 127 14.05 -5.40 3.00
CA VAL A 127 15.02 -4.61 2.20
C VAL A 127 14.55 -3.17 2.07
N VAL A 128 13.27 -2.93 1.79
CA VAL A 128 12.72 -1.57 1.71
C VAL A 128 12.89 -0.81 3.02
N VAL A 129 12.63 -1.43 4.18
CA VAL A 129 12.84 -0.78 5.49
C VAL A 129 14.31 -0.44 5.69
N VAL A 130 15.24 -1.36 5.40
CA VAL A 130 16.69 -1.11 5.57
C VAL A 130 17.14 0.04 4.69
N VAL A 131 16.76 0.04 3.41
CA VAL A 131 17.09 1.12 2.46
C VAL A 131 16.49 2.46 2.91
N LEU A 132 15.23 2.45 3.33
CA LEU A 132 14.55 3.65 3.81
C LEU A 132 15.22 4.20 5.07
N ARG A 133 15.57 3.34 6.04
CA ARG A 133 16.27 3.74 7.27
C ARG A 133 17.66 4.28 6.98
N ALA A 134 18.43 3.61 6.12
CA ALA A 134 19.73 4.09 5.67
C ALA A 134 19.63 5.46 4.99
N PHE A 135 18.62 5.67 4.13
CA PHE A 135 18.40 6.95 3.47
C PHE A 135 18.05 8.06 4.47
N ILE A 136 17.22 7.77 5.48
CA ILE A 136 16.90 8.71 6.56
C ILE A 136 18.15 9.09 7.35
N GLU A 137 18.99 8.12 7.69
CA GLU A 137 20.23 8.35 8.45
C GLU A 137 21.26 9.19 7.66
N ILE A 138 21.41 8.91 6.36
CA ILE A 138 22.20 9.74 5.44
C ILE A 138 21.64 11.17 5.38
N CYS A 139 20.32 11.30 5.31
CA CYS A 139 19.63 12.59 5.26
C CYS A 139 19.72 13.37 6.58
N HIS A 140 19.83 12.69 7.73
CA HIS A 140 20.05 13.27 9.05
C HIS A 140 21.44 13.93 9.19
N SER A 141 22.37 13.63 8.29
CA SER A 141 23.69 14.29 8.24
C SER A 141 23.67 15.72 7.67
N GLY A 142 22.51 16.38 7.69
CA GLY A 142 22.37 17.84 7.56
C GLY A 142 22.04 18.40 6.18
N LYS A 143 21.57 17.59 5.21
CA LYS A 143 21.28 18.08 3.82
C LYS A 143 19.85 17.87 3.32
N CYS A 144 18.98 17.12 4.00
CA CYS A 144 17.66 16.73 3.46
C CYS A 144 16.41 17.36 4.13
N GLY A 145 16.56 18.34 5.04
CA GLY A 145 15.40 19.02 5.65
C GLY A 145 14.44 18.10 6.42
N LEU A 146 13.14 18.47 6.45
CA LEU A 146 12.06 17.89 7.29
C LEU A 146 11.73 16.39 7.05
N PHE A 147 12.46 15.69 6.19
CA PHE A 147 12.30 14.24 5.96
C PHE A 147 12.70 13.38 7.17
N GLY A 148 13.50 13.94 8.10
CA GLY A 148 13.88 13.30 9.35
C GLY A 148 12.80 13.34 10.45
N GLU A 149 11.92 14.34 10.44
CA GLU A 149 11.08 14.64 11.61
C GLU A 149 9.63 14.13 11.52
N GLY A 150 9.06 13.87 10.33
CA GLY A 150 7.60 13.62 10.31
C GLY A 150 6.90 13.28 8.99
N GLY A 151 7.60 12.79 7.96
CA GLY A 151 6.95 12.47 6.68
C GLY A 151 6.22 11.12 6.63
N LEU A 152 6.38 10.25 7.62
CA LEU A 152 5.79 8.91 7.69
C LEU A 152 5.33 8.70 9.13
N ILE A 153 4.12 8.17 9.33
CA ILE A 153 3.56 7.96 10.65
C ILE A 153 4.52 7.13 11.51
N MET A 154 5.18 7.78 12.47
CA MET A 154 6.08 7.14 13.42
C MET A 154 5.41 7.22 14.78
N PHE A 155 4.78 6.12 15.18
CA PHE A 155 4.24 5.97 16.53
C PHE A 155 5.38 5.55 17.46
N ASP A 156 6.13 6.51 18.01
CA ASP A 156 7.12 6.25 19.04
C ASP A 156 6.47 6.38 20.44
N VAL A 157 6.15 5.25 21.05
CA VAL A 157 5.59 5.16 22.42
C VAL A 157 6.60 4.43 23.32
N SER A 158 7.86 4.81 23.24
CA SER A 158 8.93 4.14 23.99
C SER A 158 9.13 4.70 25.40
N ASN A 159 8.62 5.91 25.70
CA ASN A 159 8.94 6.64 26.93
C ASN A 159 7.84 6.68 28.01
N VAL A 160 6.76 5.90 27.88
CA VAL A 160 5.68 5.89 28.89
C VAL A 160 5.36 4.45 29.32
N THR A 161 5.64 4.13 30.58
CA THR A 161 5.31 2.81 31.17
C THR A 161 3.84 2.76 31.55
N VAL A 162 2.97 2.53 30.56
CA VAL A 162 1.53 2.34 30.79
C VAL A 162 1.30 0.91 31.31
N LYS A 163 0.88 0.78 32.57
CA LYS A 163 0.48 -0.52 33.16
C LYS A 163 -0.99 -0.81 32.83
N TYR A 164 -1.22 -1.58 31.78
CA TYR A 164 -2.56 -2.03 31.39
C TYR A 164 -3.18 -2.91 32.46
N HIS A 165 -4.40 -2.58 32.89
CA HIS A 165 -5.23 -3.42 33.74
C HIS A 165 -6.27 -4.16 32.90
N VAL A 166 -6.76 -5.29 33.42
CA VAL A 166 -7.75 -6.12 32.71
C VAL A 166 -9.07 -5.36 32.44
N MET A 167 -9.38 -4.35 33.26
CA MET A 167 -10.54 -3.47 33.05
C MET A 167 -10.40 -2.54 31.84
N ASP A 168 -9.18 -2.22 31.40
CA ASP A 168 -8.95 -1.37 30.23
C ASP A 168 -9.36 -2.09 28.94
N ILE A 169 -9.34 -3.44 28.93
CA ILE A 169 -9.80 -4.24 27.79
C ILE A 169 -11.29 -3.97 27.50
N VAL A 170 -12.10 -3.80 28.55
CA VAL A 170 -13.53 -3.50 28.39
C VAL A 170 -13.73 -2.15 27.70
N ILE A 171 -12.95 -1.14 28.10
CA ILE A 171 -13.00 0.20 27.49
C ILE A 171 -12.53 0.14 26.03
N VAL A 172 -11.47 -0.60 25.72
CA VAL A 172 -10.98 -0.79 24.34
C VAL A 172 -12.03 -1.47 23.47
N VAL A 173 -12.75 -2.48 23.99
CA VAL A 173 -13.84 -3.14 23.26
C VAL A 173 -14.98 -2.17 22.97
N VAL A 174 -15.39 -1.34 23.95
CA VAL A 174 -16.45 -0.34 23.76
C VAL A 174 -16.06 0.68 22.69
N ILE A 175 -14.82 1.19 22.72
CA ILE A 175 -14.30 2.10 21.70
C ILE A 175 -14.29 1.41 20.33
N GLY A 176 -13.90 0.13 20.26
CA GLY A 176 -13.93 -0.67 19.04
C GLY A 176 -15.34 -0.79 18.44
N ILE A 177 -16.36 -1.01 19.27
CA ILE A 177 -17.76 -1.08 18.83
C ILE A 177 -18.21 0.28 18.29
N ILE A 178 -17.94 1.37 19.01
CA ILE A 178 -18.30 2.73 18.57
C ILE A 178 -17.60 3.08 17.25
N GLY A 179 -16.30 2.77 17.14
CA GLY A 179 -15.53 2.96 15.92
C GLY A 179 -16.09 2.15 14.73
N GLY A 180 -16.49 0.90 14.96
CA GLY A 180 -17.12 0.07 13.95
C GLY A 180 -18.46 0.63 13.45
N VAL A 181 -19.31 1.12 14.36
CA VAL A 181 -20.60 1.74 14.02
C VAL A 181 -20.40 3.04 13.24
N LEU A 182 -19.49 3.90 13.70
CA LEU A 182 -19.16 5.16 13.00
C LEU A 182 -18.54 4.90 11.62
N GLY A 183 -17.67 3.89 11.49
CA GLY A 183 -17.09 3.49 10.21
C GLY A 183 -18.15 2.96 9.23
N SER A 184 -19.11 2.16 9.71
CA SER A 184 -20.23 1.69 8.90
C SER A 184 -21.11 2.86 8.42
N LEU A 185 -21.41 3.82 9.31
CA LEU A 185 -22.17 5.02 8.98
C LEU A 185 -21.44 5.88 7.94
N TYR A 186 -20.13 6.08 8.11
CA TYR A 186 -19.30 6.80 7.14
C TYR A 186 -19.37 6.16 5.76
N ASN A 187 -19.18 4.83 5.67
CA ASN A 187 -19.26 4.11 4.39
C ASN A 187 -20.65 4.23 3.75
N HIS A 188 -21.72 4.21 4.56
CA HIS A 188 -23.08 4.40 4.06
C HIS A 188 -23.31 5.80 3.47
N VAL A 189 -22.82 6.84 4.14
CA VAL A 189 -22.90 8.23 3.66
C VAL A 189 -22.06 8.41 2.40
N LEU A 190 -20.83 7.90 2.39
CA LEU A 190 -19.94 7.97 1.23
C LEU A 190 -20.57 7.33 -0.01
N HIS A 191 -21.20 6.16 0.14
CA HIS A 191 -21.92 5.52 -0.98
C HIS A 191 -23.10 6.34 -1.49
N LYS A 192 -23.83 7.04 -0.61
CA LYS A 192 -24.90 7.96 -1.05
C LYS A 192 -24.36 9.15 -1.82
N ILE A 193 -23.27 9.75 -1.34
CA ILE A 193 -22.61 10.87 -2.02
C ILE A 193 -22.11 10.45 -3.40
N LEU A 194 -21.44 9.31 -3.50
CA LEU A 194 -20.94 8.77 -4.77
C LEU A 194 -22.08 8.49 -5.76
N ARG A 195 -23.22 7.96 -5.28
CA ARG A 195 -24.40 7.77 -6.13
C ARG A 195 -25.00 9.10 -6.59
N LEU A 196 -25.08 10.10 -5.72
CA LEU A 196 -25.58 11.42 -6.07
C LEU A 196 -24.66 12.09 -7.10
N TYR A 197 -23.35 12.00 -6.91
CA TYR A 197 -22.36 12.52 -7.86
C TYR A 197 -22.49 11.87 -9.24
N ASN A 198 -22.60 10.54 -9.30
CA ASN A 198 -22.79 9.82 -10.56
C ASN A 198 -24.10 10.19 -11.27
N LEU A 199 -25.15 10.55 -10.53
CA LEU A 199 -26.41 11.02 -11.09
C LEU A 199 -26.34 12.45 -11.63
N ILE A 200 -25.49 13.30 -11.03
CA ILE A 200 -25.28 14.69 -11.50
C ILE A 200 -24.33 14.73 -12.69
N ASN A 201 -23.40 13.79 -12.79
CA ASN A 201 -22.43 13.67 -13.87
C ASN A 201 -22.92 12.81 -15.06
N GLN A 202 -24.22 12.47 -15.08
CA GLN A 202 -24.92 11.92 -16.25
C GLN A 202 -25.71 13.03 -16.95
#